data_AF-A0A4Y2K7S1-F1
#
_entry.id   AF-A0A4Y2K7S1-F1
#
_cell.length_a   1.000
_cell.length_b   1.000
_cell.length_c   1.000
_cell.angle_alpha   90.00
_cell.angle_beta   90.00
_cell.angle_gamma   90.00
#
_symmetry.space_group_name_H-M   'P 1'
#
loop_
_entity.id
_entity.type
_entity.pdbx_description
1 polymer ?
#
loop_
_entity_poly.entity_id
_entity_poly.type
_entity_poly.pdbx_seq_one_letter_code
_entity_poly.pdbx_strand_id
1 'polypeptide(L)'
;MAKLIYAIKQYLFRNQKDVKNLTKREETQLEKFVKFGALIYTKAWIAAPLASEVPFIDLKLWNDLKEYELFDFEISNAAKCLLERNLWYLSDELVGLALFSDSTVT
;
A
#
# COMPACT_ATOMS: atom_id res chain seq x y z
N MET A 1 1.38 -6.99 -6.32
CA MET A 1 1.28 -6.01 -7.43
C MET A 1 0.29 -6.36 -8.55
N ALA A 2 0.32 -7.55 -9.19
CA ALA A 2 -0.54 -7.86 -10.35
C ALA A 2 -2.05 -7.64 -10.13
N LYS A 3 -2.57 -7.99 -8.94
CA LYS A 3 -3.98 -7.76 -8.57
C LYS A 3 -4.36 -6.28 -8.58
N LEU A 4 -3.45 -5.40 -8.12
CA LEU A 4 -3.68 -3.96 -8.10
C LEU A 4 -3.71 -3.39 -9.52
N ILE A 5 -2.76 -3.77 -10.38
CA ILE A 5 -2.75 -3.34 -11.78
C ILE A 5 -4.05 -3.76 -12.48
N TYR A 6 -4.49 -4.99 -12.23
CA TYR A 6 -5.75 -5.48 -12.79
C TYR A 6 -6.96 -4.72 -12.25
N ALA A 7 -7.00 -4.40 -10.96
CA ALA A 7 -8.05 -3.59 -10.37
C ALA A 7 -8.07 -2.16 -10.93
N ILE A 8 -6.91 -1.53 -11.12
CA ILE A 8 -6.79 -0.23 -11.78
C ILE A 8 -7.37 -0.29 -13.19
N LYS A 9 -7.00 -1.31 -13.98
CA LYS A 9 -7.55 -1.52 -15.32
C LYS A 9 -9.07 -1.61 -15.28
N GLN A 10 -9.63 -2.43 -14.39
CA GLN A 10 -11.08 -2.55 -14.24
C GLN A 10 -11.74 -1.20 -13.88
N TYR A 11 -11.12 -0.44 -12.98
CA TYR A 11 -11.64 0.86 -12.58
C TYR A 11 -11.61 1.87 -13.73
N LEU A 12 -10.55 1.90 -14.54
CA LEU A 12 -10.46 2.78 -15.71
C LEU A 12 -11.55 2.49 -16.74
N PHE A 13 -11.91 1.23 -16.94
CA PHE A 13 -12.95 0.81 -17.89
C PHE A 13 -14.35 0.67 -17.28
N ARG A 14 -14.59 1.11 -16.04
CA ARG A 14 -15.87 0.90 -15.33
C ARG A 14 -17.10 1.49 -16.04
N ASN A 15 -16.91 2.51 -16.87
CA ASN A 15 -18.00 3.13 -17.63
C ASN A 15 -18.38 2.34 -18.90
N GLN A 16 -17.56 1.36 -19.31
CA GLN A 16 -17.83 0.46 -20.44
C GLN A 16 -18.67 -0.73 -19.96
N LYS A 17 -19.98 -0.49 -19.83
CA LYS A 17 -20.96 -1.48 -19.35
C LYS A 17 -21.10 -2.70 -20.28
N ASP A 18 -20.68 -2.56 -21.53
CA ASP A 18 -20.56 -3.62 -22.53
C ASP A 18 -19.43 -4.62 -22.19
N VAL A 19 -18.36 -4.15 -21.53
CA VAL A 19 -17.21 -4.97 -21.16
C VAL A 19 -17.36 -5.55 -19.76
N LYS A 20 -17.88 -4.78 -18.80
CA LYS A 20 -18.03 -5.23 -17.41
C LYS A 20 -19.20 -4.56 -16.69
N ASN A 21 -20.15 -5.38 -16.24
CA ASN A 21 -21.26 -4.93 -15.41
C ASN A 21 -20.93 -5.09 -13.93
N LEU A 22 -20.44 -4.01 -13.31
CA LEU A 22 -20.26 -3.92 -11.87
C LEU A 22 -21.54 -3.41 -11.21
N THR A 23 -21.89 -3.99 -10.07
CA THR A 23 -22.87 -3.37 -9.17
C THR A 23 -22.28 -2.09 -8.56
N LYS A 24 -23.14 -1.16 -8.14
CA LYS A 24 -22.70 0.07 -7.46
C LYS A 24 -21.83 -0.20 -6.23
N ARG A 25 -22.10 -1.31 -5.53
CA ARG A 25 -21.31 -1.75 -4.37
C ARG A 25 -19.91 -2.17 -4.80
N GLU A 26 -19.79 -3.02 -5.81
CA GLU A 26 -18.50 -3.48 -6.31
C GLU A 26 -17.68 -2.32 -6.90
N GLU A 27 -18.32 -1.38 -7.59
CA GLU A 27 -17.64 -0.17 -8.10
C GLU A 27 -17.06 0.67 -6.97
N THR A 28 -17.84 0.90 -5.90
CA THR A 28 -17.36 1.62 -4.71
C THR A 28 -16.19 0.90 -4.03
N GLN A 29 -16.27 -0.42 -3.87
CA GLN A 29 -15.20 -1.21 -3.26
C GLN A 29 -13.94 -1.23 -4.14
N LEU A 30 -14.11 -1.34 -5.45
CA LEU A 30 -13.04 -1.27 -6.43
C LEU A 30 -12.34 0.09 -6.39
N GLU A 31 -13.12 1.17 -6.34
CA GLU A 31 -12.60 2.54 -6.22
C GLU A 31 -11.75 2.70 -4.96
N LYS A 32 -12.26 2.26 -3.81
CA LYS A 32 -11.53 2.33 -2.53
C LYS A 32 -10.19 1.56 -2.60
N PHE A 33 -10.22 0.34 -3.15
CA PHE A 33 -9.02 -0.48 -3.30
C PHE A 33 -8.00 0.14 -4.26
N VAL A 34 -8.47 0.71 -5.38
CA VAL A 34 -7.61 1.39 -6.37
C VAL A 34 -7.00 2.66 -5.79
N LYS A 35 -7.77 3.48 -5.06
CA LYS A 35 -7.26 4.68 -4.37
C LYS A 35 -6.17 4.33 -3.37
N PHE A 36 -6.43 3.36 -2.49
CA PHE A 36 -5.42 2.86 -1.56
C PHE A 36 -4.17 2.38 -2.29
N GLY A 37 -4.36 1.55 -3.31
CA GLY A 37 -3.27 0.98 -4.07
C GLY A 37 -2.40 2.03 -4.77
N ALA A 38 -3.02 3.04 -5.38
CA ALA A 38 -2.32 4.08 -6.11
C ALA A 38 -1.66 5.12 -5.18
N LEU A 39 -2.32 5.52 -4.09
CA LEU A 39 -1.86 6.60 -3.21
C LEU A 39 -0.85 6.14 -2.16
N ILE A 40 -1.00 4.90 -1.66
CA ILE A 40 -0.24 4.37 -0.54
C ILE A 40 0.64 3.20 -1.01
N TYR A 41 0.03 2.07 -1.38
CA TYR A 41 0.77 0.81 -1.58
C TYR A 41 1.80 0.89 -2.70
N THR A 42 1.49 1.56 -3.82
CA THR A 42 2.43 1.67 -4.95
C THR A 42 3.70 2.41 -4.55
N LYS A 43 3.60 3.43 -3.69
CA LYS A 43 4.78 4.19 -3.22
C LYS A 43 5.72 3.30 -2.41
N ALA A 44 5.19 2.56 -1.44
CA ALA A 44 5.98 1.63 -0.65
C ALA A 44 6.56 0.50 -1.52
N TRP A 45 5.79 0.02 -2.49
CA TRP A 45 6.23 -1.05 -3.39
C TRP A 45 7.40 -0.65 -4.30
N ILE A 46 7.39 0.56 -4.87
CA ILE A 46 8.48 1.02 -5.75
C ILE A 46 9.71 1.48 -4.97
N ALA A 47 9.53 1.90 -3.71
CA ALA A 47 10.59 2.47 -2.90
C ALA A 47 11.59 1.43 -2.39
N ALA A 48 11.33 0.12 -2.53
CA ALA A 48 12.17 -0.95 -2.00
C ALA A 48 12.95 -1.72 -3.08
N PRO A 49 13.86 -1.08 -3.85
CA PRO A 49 14.71 -1.81 -4.79
C PRO A 49 15.79 -2.64 -4.07
N LEU A 50 16.17 -2.26 -2.85
CA LEU A 50 17.19 -2.92 -2.04
C LEU A 50 16.61 -3.48 -0.74
N ALA A 51 16.99 -4.71 -0.38
CA ALA A 51 16.52 -5.38 0.83
C ALA A 51 16.89 -4.62 2.12
N SER A 52 17.99 -3.85 2.11
CA SER A 52 18.45 -3.05 3.24
C SER A 52 17.53 -1.86 3.58
N GLU A 53 16.74 -1.38 2.62
CA GLU A 53 15.83 -0.23 2.79
C GLU A 53 14.43 -0.67 3.24
N VAL A 54 14.12 -1.97 3.10
CA VAL A 54 12.83 -2.57 3.43
C VAL A 54 12.35 -2.24 4.85
N PRO A 55 13.18 -2.31 5.91
CA PRO A 55 12.72 -1.99 7.27
C PRO A 55 12.25 -0.53 7.41
N PHE A 56 12.96 0.42 6.80
CA PHE A 56 12.57 1.83 6.82
C PHE A 56 11.27 2.06 6.05
N ILE A 57 11.14 1.43 4.88
CA ILE A 57 9.97 1.55 4.02
C ILE A 57 8.73 0.97 4.68
N ASP A 58 8.86 -0.15 5.39
CA ASP A 58 7.76 -0.75 6.14
C ASP A 58 7.32 0.16 7.30
N LEU A 59 8.25 0.78 8.02
CA LEU A 59 7.91 1.76 9.07
C LEU A 59 7.26 3.03 8.49
N LYS A 60 7.75 3.52 7.34
CA LYS A 60 7.15 4.64 6.63
C LYS A 60 5.74 4.30 6.15
N LEU A 61 5.54 3.12 5.58
CA LEU A 61 4.23 2.63 5.16
C LEU A 61 3.28 2.53 6.37
N TRP A 62 3.76 2.10 7.54
CA TRP A 62 2.94 2.07 8.74
C TRP A 62 2.44 3.47 9.14
N ASN A 63 3.30 4.48 9.07
CA ASN A 63 2.92 5.88 9.31
C ASN A 63 1.96 6.41 8.24
N ASP A 64 2.24 6.17 6.95
CA ASP A 64 1.35 6.56 5.85
C ASP A 64 -0.05 5.94 6.01
N LEU A 65 -0.13 4.69 6.46
CA LEU A 65 -1.39 4.03 6.80
C LEU A 65 -2.10 4.74 7.96
N LYS A 66 -1.37 5.17 8.99
CA LYS A 66 -1.96 5.90 10.12
C LYS A 66 -2.61 7.21 9.71
N GLU A 67 -1.98 7.94 8.79
CA GLU A 67 -2.60 9.13 8.22
C GLU A 67 -3.80 8.77 7.31
N TYR A 68 -3.70 7.66 6.56
CA TYR A 68 -4.76 7.20 5.68
C TYR A 68 -6.04 6.74 6.42
N GLU A 69 -5.97 6.44 7.71
CA GLU A 69 -7.15 6.13 8.54
C GLU A 69 -8.21 7.23 8.52
N LEU A 70 -7.78 8.49 8.34
CA LEU A 70 -8.68 9.64 8.22
C LEU A 70 -9.56 9.57 6.96
N PHE A 71 -9.13 8.84 5.93
CA PHE A 71 -9.83 8.72 4.64
C PHE A 71 -10.57 7.38 4.51
N ASP A 72 -9.92 6.28 4.90
CA ASP A 72 -10.53 4.95 4.89
C ASP A 72 -9.96 4.08 6.03
N PHE A 73 -10.62 4.15 7.19
CA PHE A 73 -10.26 3.37 8.37
C PHE A 73 -10.26 1.86 8.12
N GLU A 74 -11.24 1.34 7.38
CA GLU A 74 -11.40 -0.10 7.16
C GLU A 74 -10.20 -0.66 6.38
N ILE A 75 -9.85 -0.02 5.26
CA ILE A 75 -8.71 -0.45 4.44
C ILE A 75 -7.40 -0.21 5.18
N SER A 76 -7.25 0.94 5.84
CA SER A 76 -6.03 1.25 6.56
C SER A 76 -5.77 0.25 7.68
N ASN A 77 -6.76 -0.01 8.54
CA ASN A 77 -6.63 -0.96 9.63
C ASN A 77 -6.34 -2.38 9.12
N ALA A 78 -7.02 -2.83 8.06
CA ALA A 78 -6.75 -4.13 7.46
C ALA A 78 -5.30 -4.23 6.91
N ALA A 79 -4.82 -3.18 6.24
CA ALA A 79 -3.45 -3.14 5.72
C ALA A 79 -2.40 -3.08 6.85
N LYS A 80 -2.64 -2.31 7.91
CA LYS A 80 -1.77 -2.23 9.10
C LYS A 80 -1.64 -3.57 9.79
N CYS A 81 -2.77 -4.24 10.09
CA CYS A 81 -2.75 -5.56 10.71
C CYS A 81 -1.96 -6.57 9.87
N LEU A 82 -2.02 -6.48 8.53
CA LEU A 82 -1.23 -7.34 7.66
C LEU A 82 0.26 -6.97 7.70
N LEU A 83 0.58 -5.68 7.69
CA LEU A 83 1.96 -5.19 7.78
C LEU A 83 2.61 -5.61 9.10
N GLU A 84 1.95 -5.38 10.23
CA GLU A 84 2.45 -5.71 11.56
C GLU A 84 2.74 -7.20 11.74
N ARG A 85 1.94 -8.08 11.12
CA ARG A 85 2.22 -9.53 11.09
C ARG A 85 3.49 -9.87 10.31
N ASN A 86 3.84 -9.05 9.31
CA ASN A 86 5.03 -9.24 8.49
C ASN A 86 6.27 -8.54 9.06
N LEU A 87 6.15 -7.72 10.11
CA LEU A 87 7.28 -7.05 10.78
C LEU A 87 8.09 -7.98 11.71
N TRP A 88 7.83 -9.29 11.71
CA TRP A 88 8.53 -10.25 12.57
C TRP A 88 10.05 -10.28 12.38
N TYR A 89 10.53 -9.85 11.20
CA TYR A 89 11.94 -9.81 10.86
C TYR A 89 12.64 -8.54 11.39
N LEU A 90 11.90 -7.57 11.92
CA LEU A 90 12.43 -6.29 12.39
C LEU A 90 13.12 -6.48 13.77
N SER A 91 14.42 -6.77 13.77
CA SER A 91 15.24 -6.78 15.00
C SER A 91 15.79 -5.38 15.32
N ASP A 92 16.22 -5.16 16.56
CA ASP A 92 16.85 -3.91 16.98
C ASP A 92 18.06 -3.55 16.10
N GLU A 93 18.81 -4.55 15.61
CA GLU A 93 19.94 -4.31 14.69
C GLU A 93 19.47 -3.84 13.31
N LEU A 94 18.41 -4.44 12.76
CA LEU A 94 17.85 -4.04 11.46
C LEU A 94 17.19 -2.67 11.53
N VAL A 95 16.58 -2.31 12.66
CA VAL A 95 16.10 -0.95 12.92
C VAL A 95 17.28 0.04 12.95
N GLY A 96 18.36 -0.31 13.66
CA GLY A 96 19.59 0.47 13.67
C GLY A 96 20.15 0.69 12.27
N LEU A 97 20.28 -0.36 11.48
CA LEU A 97 20.77 -0.29 10.09
C LEU A 97 19.87 0.57 9.19
N ALA A 98 18.55 0.51 9.37
CA ALA A 98 17.60 1.30 8.61
C ALA A 98 17.74 2.81 8.89
N LEU A 99 18.02 3.20 10.14
CA LEU A 99 18.27 4.60 10.54
C LEU A 99 19.51 5.20 9.87
N PHE A 100 20.51 4.36 9.54
CA PHE A 100 21.76 4.78 8.90
C PHE A 100 21.77 4.52 7.38
N SER A 101 20.65 4.13 6.77
CA SER A 101 20.59 4.01 5.33
C SER A 101 20.65 5.41 4.67
N ASP A 102 21.56 5.58 3.70
CA ASP A 102 21.90 6.85 3.03
C ASP A 102 20.73 7.49 2.25
N SER A 103 19.57 6.85 2.21
CA SER A 103 18.34 7.43 1.63
C SER A 103 17.80 8.63 2.44
N THR A 104 18.46 9.00 3.55
CA THR A 104 18.22 10.23 4.32
C THR A 104 18.90 11.49 3.77
N VAL A 105 19.63 11.41 2.64
CA VAL A 105 20.18 12.59 1.95
C VAL A 105 19.62 12.70 0.53
N THR A 106 18.41 13.25 0.40
CA THR A 106 18.03 14.36 -0.51
C THR A 106 16.53 14.62 -0.46
#